data_AF-A0A357BQE5-F1
#
_entry.id   AF-A0A357BQE5-F1
#
_cell.length_a   1.000
_cell.length_b   1.000
_cell.length_c   1.000
_cell.angle_alpha   90.00
_cell.angle_beta   90.00
_cell.angle_gamma   90.00
#
_symmetry.space_group_name_H-M   'P 1'
#
loop_
_entity.id
_entity.type
_entity.pdbx_description
1 polymer ?
#
loop_
_entity_poly.entity_id
_entity_poly.type
_entity_poly.pdbx_seq_one_letter_code
_entity_poly.pdbx_strand_id
1 'polypeptide(L)' 'MFTNAHEGKRLASKVHGEEDVLKTVINIEKDSILFYYELQNAIRDKDKTTLKSLIIEEKSHLKKLTELQKTL' A
#
# COMPACT_ATOMS: atom_id res chain seq x y z
N MET A 1 -1.61 -5.85 6.25
CA MET A 1 -1.78 -6.30 7.65
C MET A 1 -2.36 -5.16 8.48
N PHE A 2 -3.48 -5.37 9.18
CA PHE A 2 -3.91 -4.43 10.23
C PHE A 2 -3.06 -4.70 11.46
N THR A 3 -1.98 -3.94 11.65
CA THR A 3 -1.08 -4.13 12.78
C THR A 3 -1.48 -3.22 13.95
N ASN A 4 -1.41 -3.79 15.15
CA ASN A 4 -1.57 -3.12 16.44
C ASN A 4 -0.64 -1.90 16.51
N ALA A 5 -1.10 -0.79 17.10
CA ALA A 5 -0.33 0.44 17.29
C ALA A 5 1.10 0.24 17.85
N HIS A 6 1.33 -0.84 18.60
CA HIS A 6 2.65 -1.23 19.08
C HIS A 6 3.64 -1.74 18.01
N GLU A 7 3.17 -2.30 16.90
CA GLU A 7 4.01 -2.74 15.79
C GLU A 7 4.47 -1.59 14.90
N GLY A 8 3.61 -0.60 14.66
CA GLY A 8 3.98 0.61 13.92
C GLY A 8 5.17 1.35 14.55
N LYS A 9 5.22 1.42 15.89
CA LYS A 9 6.32 2.06 16.63
C LYS A 9 7.64 1.29 16.53
N ARG A 10 7.59 -0.05 16.47
CA ARG A 10 8.78 -0.91 16.27
C ARG A 10 9.31 -0.84 14.85
N LEU A 11 8.40 -0.78 13.86
CA LEU A 11 8.77 -0.58 12.46
C LEU A 11 9.53 0.74 12.32
N ALA A 12 8.98 1.84 12.87
CA ALA A 12 9.61 3.16 12.84
C ALA A 12 11.02 3.19 13.47
N SER A 13 11.27 2.42 14.53
CA SER A 13 12.60 2.33 15.15
C SER A 13 13.62 1.47 14.39
N LYS A 14 13.19 0.70 13.37
CA LYS A 14 14.02 -0.21 12.58
C LYS A 14 14.34 0.29 11.17
N VAL A 15 13.76 1.41 10.75
CA VAL A 15 14.04 2.00 9.44
C VAL A 15 15.35 2.77 9.52
N HIS A 16 16.40 2.29 8.85
CA HIS A 16 17.74 2.89 8.93
C HIS A 16 18.09 3.78 7.73
N GLY A 17 17.13 4.13 6.87
CA GLY A 17 17.33 5.10 5.79
C GLY A 17 16.05 5.37 5.01
N GLU A 18 16.05 6.44 4.21
CA GLU A 18 14.93 6.79 3.32
C GLU A 18 14.56 5.64 2.37
N GLU A 19 15.53 4.83 1.96
CA GLU A 19 15.34 3.63 1.14
C GLU A 19 14.49 2.55 1.85
N ASP A 20 14.73 2.31 3.14
CA ASP A 20 13.98 1.33 3.94
C ASP A 20 12.53 1.80 4.18
N VAL A 21 12.33 3.11 4.37
CA VAL A 21 10.97 3.69 4.43
C VAL A 21 10.27 3.42 3.11
N LEU A 22 10.94 3.75 2.01
CA LEU A 22 10.34 3.69 0.68
C LEU A 22 9.98 2.25 0.28
N LYS A 23 10.86 1.30 0.57
CA LYS A 23 10.59 -0.14 0.40
C LYS A 23 9.38 -0.59 1.21
N THR A 24 9.26 -0.11 2.45
CA THR A 24 8.12 -0.42 3.32
C THR A 24 6.82 0.13 2.73
N VAL A 25 6.78 1.39 2.30
CA VAL A 25 5.59 2.02 1.73
C VAL A 25 5.21 1.35 0.40
N ILE A 26 6.18 1.02 -0.47
CA ILE A 26 5.93 0.27 -1.71
C ILE A 26 5.25 -1.08 -1.44
N ASN A 27 5.65 -1.79 -0.39
CA ASN A 27 5.02 -3.05 -0.01
C ASN A 27 3.61 -2.85 0.52
N ILE A 28 3.35 -1.77 1.28
CA ILE A 28 2.01 -1.41 1.75
C ILE A 28 1.06 -1.18 0.55
N GLU A 29 1.51 -0.47 -0.49
CA GLU A 29 0.69 -0.24 -1.68
C GLU A 29 0.36 -1.54 -2.42
N LYS A 30 1.37 -2.42 -2.59
CA LYS A 30 1.18 -3.73 -3.23
C LYS A 30 0.18 -4.61 -2.46
N ASP A 31 0.30 -4.64 -1.13
CA ASP A 31 -0.60 -5.40 -0.26
C ASP A 31 -2.03 -4.83 -0.33
N SER A 32 -2.18 -3.51 -0.39
CA SER A 32 -3.48 -2.84 -0.51
C SER A 32 -4.15 -3.17 -1.84
N ILE A 33 -3.40 -3.12 -2.95
CA ILE A 33 -3.90 -3.53 -4.28
C ILE A 33 -4.37 -4.98 -4.26
N LEU A 34 -3.58 -5.90 -3.71
CA LEU A 34 -3.95 -7.31 -3.61
C LEU A 34 -5.22 -7.49 -2.77
N PHE A 35 -5.28 -6.83 -1.61
CA PHE A 35 -6.45 -6.86 -0.74
C PHE A 35 -7.71 -6.36 -1.45
N TYR A 36 -7.62 -5.25 -2.20
CA TYR A 36 -8.76 -4.72 -2.94
C TYR A 36 -9.19 -5.62 -4.10
N TYR A 37 -8.25 -6.32 -4.75
CA TYR A 37 -8.63 -7.32 -5.75
C TYR A 37 -9.41 -8.48 -5.13
N GLU A 38 -8.98 -9.00 -3.98
CA GLU A 38 -9.71 -10.05 -3.26
C GLU A 38 -11.06 -9.56 -2.75
N LEU A 39 -11.11 -8.33 -2.22
CA LEU A 39 -12.33 -7.72 -1.70
C LEU A 39 -13.42 -7.57 -2.78
N GLN A 40 -13.05 -7.44 -4.05
CA GLN A 40 -13.99 -7.31 -5.16
C GLN A 40 -14.98 -8.48 -5.25
N ASN A 41 -14.59 -9.66 -4.76
CA ASN A 41 -15.42 -10.87 -4.75
C ASN A 41 -16.39 -10.91 -3.56
N ALA A 42 -16.17 -10.09 -2.52
CA ALA A 42 -16.94 -10.11 -1.27
C ALA A 42 -17.88 -8.90 -1.10
N ILE A 43 -17.86 -7.94 -2.04
CA ILE A 43 -18.68 -6.72 -1.96
C ILE A 43 -19.85 -6.71 -2.95
N ARG A 44 -20.84 -5.87 -2.67
CA ARG A 44 -22.00 -5.65 -3.54
C ARG A 44 -21.58 -4.95 -4.84
N ASP A 45 -22.28 -5.24 -5.93
CA ASP A 45 -21.96 -4.67 -7.25
C ASP A 45 -21.95 -3.14 -7.27
N LYS A 46 -22.86 -2.49 -6.52
CA LYS A 46 -22.92 -1.03 -6.41
C LYS A 46 -21.65 -0.40 -5.83
N ASP A 47 -20.91 -1.15 -5.02
CA ASP A 47 -19.69 -0.67 -4.35
C ASP A 47 -18.42 -0.97 -5.19
N LYS A 48 -18.54 -1.80 -6.25
CA LYS A 48 -17.40 -2.21 -7.10
C LYS A 48 -16.77 -1.05 -7.86
N THR A 49 -17.54 -0.04 -8.25
CA THR A 49 -17.01 1.15 -8.95
C THR A 49 -16.06 1.92 -8.03
N THR A 50 -16.46 2.14 -6.77
CA THR A 50 -15.61 2.79 -5.77
C THR A 50 -14.34 1.99 -5.50
N LEU A 51 -14.47 0.66 -5.35
CA LEU A 51 -13.30 -0.20 -5.14
C LEU A 51 -12.33 -0.16 -6.32
N LYS A 52 -12.83 -0.09 -7.56
CA LYS A 52 -11.98 0.08 -8.76
C LYS A 52 -11.24 1.40 -8.74
N SER A 53 -11.88 2.49 -8.31
CA SER A 53 -11.21 3.79 -8.17
C SER A 53 -10.07 3.74 -7.15
N LEU A 54 -10.26 3.08 -6.00
CA LEU A 54 -9.19 2.88 -5.01
C LEU A 54 -8.00 2.10 -5.58
N ILE A 55 -8.26 1.01 -6.31
CA ILE A 55 -7.20 0.23 -6.97
C ILE A 55 -6.40 1.10 -7.96
N ILE A 56 -7.06 2.00 -8.70
CA ILE A 56 -6.38 2.91 -9.63
C ILE A 56 -5.50 3.91 -8.88
N GLU A 57 -5.98 4.42 -7.75
CA GLU A 57 -5.24 5.34 -6.89
C GLU A 57 -3.97 4.70 -6.33
N GLU A 58 -4.06 3.52 -5.71
CA GLU A 58 -2.86 2.85 -5.15
C GLU A 58 -1.85 2.44 -6.24
N LYS A 59 -2.32 2.09 -7.45
CA LYS A 59 -1.40 1.87 -8.59
C LYS A 59 -0.64 3.14 -8.97
N SER A 60 -1.28 4.30 -8.87
CA SER A 60 -0.62 5.60 -9.08
C SER A 60 0.39 5.90 -7.99
N HIS A 61 0.05 5.64 -6.72
CA HIS A 61 0.97 5.75 -5.59
C HIS A 61 2.19 4.84 -5.76
N LEU A 62 1.95 3.56 -6.05
CA LEU A 62 3.01 2.58 -6.31
C LEU A 62 3.94 3.02 -7.44
N LYS A 63 3.41 3.56 -8.54
CA LYS A 63 4.22 4.09 -9.64
C LYS A 63 5.12 5.23 -9.15
N LYS A 64 4.56 6.24 -8.48
CA LYS A 64 5.32 7.40 -7.96
C LYS A 64 6.41 6.99 -6.98
N LEU A 65 6.10 6.09 -6.05
CA LEU A 65 7.07 5.60 -5.06
C LEU A 65 8.19 4.79 -5.70
N THR A 66 7.86 3.96 -6.70
CA THR A 66 8.86 3.19 -7.46
C THR A 66 9.74 4.10 -8.31
N GLU A 67 9.21 5.20 -8.84
CA GLU A 67 9.99 6.23 -9.53
C GLU A 67 10.94 6.95 -8.57
N LEU A 68 10.45 7.37 -7.40
CA LEU A 68 11.27 7.97 -6.34
C LEU A 68 12.40 7.03 -5.88
N GLN A 69 12.14 5.73 -5.80
CA GLN A 69 13.13 4.74 -5.37
C GLN A 69 14.29 4.63 -6.36
N LYS A 70 14.04 4.85 -7.65
CA LYS A 70 15.09 4.83 -8.69
C LYS A 70 15.96 6.08 -8.67
N THR A 71 15.52 7.15 -8.00
CA THR A 71 16.24 8.43 -7.93
C THR A 71 17.05 8.60 -6.65
N LEU A 72 16.93 7.68 -5.71
CA LEU A 72 17.80 7.50 -4.54
C LEU A 72 19.02 6.65 -4.92
#